data_AF-A0A257LH52-F1
#
_entry.id   AF-A0A257LH52-F1
#
_cell.length_a   1.000
_cell.length_b   1.000
_cell.length_c   1.000
_cell.angle_alpha   90.00
_cell.angle_beta   90.00
_cell.angle_gamma   90.00
#
_symmetry.space_group_name_H-M   'P 1'
#
loop_
_entity.id
_entity.type
_entity.pdbx_description
1 polymer ?
#
loop_
_entity_poly.entity_id
_entity_poly.type
_entity_poly.pdbx_seq_one_letter_code
_entity_poly.pdbx_strand_id
1 'polypeptide(L)'
;AACLLAALSGSAVADTAALAALLLPMMVAAGHDKARAGGLIASAGIIAPVIPPSIGFVIFGVAANVSISKLFLAGIVPGLLMGGAIAVAWWWVAKRENVRPPAKASWAERGEALRASTWALVLPVIVIVGLKMGVFTPTEAAVVAAVYALAVSMLVYRELTLAQLVQVFVSAAKTTSVIMFLVAAAMVSAWLITVAQIPAQMVDLLQPFMGNQTLLLVAIMVLVMAVGTAMDMTPTILIMTPVLMPVIKAAGIDPVYFGVLFIINNAIGLITPPVGTVLNVVAGVGKMRMDEVTKGVLPFMLAQFIVMFLMVFFPILVTGPARWFAN
;
A
#
# COMPACT_ATOMS: atom_id res chain seq x y z
N ALA A 1 3.48 -8.88 9.46
CA ALA A 1 4.51 -8.81 8.39
C ALA A 1 4.21 -7.63 7.47
N ALA A 2 3.10 -7.64 6.72
CA ALA A 2 2.78 -6.57 5.78
C ALA A 2 2.73 -5.17 6.40
N CYS A 3 2.10 -4.96 7.56
CA CYS A 3 2.10 -3.64 8.21
C CYS A 3 3.49 -3.17 8.68
N LEU A 4 4.41 -4.09 8.97
CA LEU A 4 5.79 -3.75 9.32
C LEU A 4 6.61 -3.41 8.08
N LEU A 5 6.43 -4.16 6.99
CA LEU A 5 7.08 -3.88 5.70
C LEU A 5 6.56 -2.58 5.06
N ALA A 6 5.25 -2.34 5.18
CA ALA A 6 4.58 -1.10 4.79
C ALA A 6 5.30 0.14 5.34
N ALA A 7 5.66 0.11 6.63
CA ALA A 7 6.38 1.18 7.31
C ALA A 7 7.88 1.29 6.90
N LEU A 8 8.39 0.41 6.05
CA LEU A 8 9.76 0.46 5.54
C LEU A 8 9.86 1.10 4.16
N SER A 9 8.93 0.76 3.28
CA SER A 9 9.01 1.06 1.86
C SER A 9 8.05 2.16 1.42
N GLY A 10 6.84 2.19 2.00
CA GLY A 10 5.78 3.13 1.61
C GLY A 10 5.25 2.93 0.18
N SER A 11 5.59 1.83 -0.50
CA SER A 11 5.26 1.53 -1.90
C SER A 11 4.44 0.25 -2.02
N ALA A 12 3.20 0.37 -2.51
CA ALA A 12 2.31 -0.79 -2.66
C ALA A 12 2.87 -1.86 -3.60
N VAL A 13 3.42 -1.45 -4.74
CA VAL A 13 3.93 -2.37 -5.77
C VAL A 13 5.18 -3.10 -5.29
N ALA A 14 6.13 -2.38 -4.71
CA ALA A 14 7.39 -2.97 -4.25
C ALA A 14 7.17 -3.95 -3.08
N ASP A 15 6.32 -3.58 -2.12
CA ASP A 15 6.05 -4.41 -0.95
C ASP A 15 5.27 -5.65 -1.30
N THR A 16 4.30 -5.50 -2.21
CA THR A 16 3.57 -6.64 -2.73
C THR A 16 4.50 -7.61 -3.45
N ALA A 17 5.41 -7.11 -4.29
CA ALA A 17 6.37 -7.96 -5.00
C ALA A 17 7.27 -8.75 -4.03
N ALA A 18 7.82 -8.06 -3.02
CA ALA A 18 8.67 -8.67 -2.01
C ALA A 18 7.93 -9.72 -1.17
N LEU A 19 6.73 -9.38 -0.67
CA LEU A 19 5.91 -10.30 0.11
C LEU A 19 5.41 -11.48 -0.73
N ALA A 20 5.02 -11.25 -1.98
CA ALA A 20 4.59 -12.31 -2.87
C ALA A 20 5.72 -13.29 -3.17
N ALA A 21 6.94 -12.80 -3.42
CA ALA A 21 8.07 -13.66 -3.72
C ALA A 21 8.43 -14.58 -2.53
N LEU A 22 8.28 -14.09 -1.31
CA LEU A 22 8.61 -14.83 -0.09
C LEU A 22 7.45 -15.68 0.44
N LEU A 23 6.30 -15.05 0.69
CA LEU A 23 5.21 -15.65 1.47
C LEU A 23 4.27 -16.50 0.62
N LEU A 24 4.05 -16.16 -0.65
CA LEU A 24 3.15 -16.92 -1.52
C LEU A 24 3.57 -18.40 -1.65
N PRO A 25 4.84 -18.76 -1.97
CA PRO A 25 5.23 -20.16 -2.06
C PRO A 25 5.10 -20.89 -0.71
N MET A 26 5.39 -20.21 0.41
CA MET A 26 5.23 -20.78 1.75
C MET A 26 3.77 -21.07 2.08
N MET A 27 2.86 -20.13 1.76
CA MET A 27 1.42 -20.30 1.99
C MET A 27 0.85 -21.45 1.16
N VAL A 28 1.24 -21.54 -0.12
CA VAL A 28 0.82 -22.64 -0.99
C VAL A 28 1.35 -23.99 -0.47
N ALA A 29 2.60 -24.04 -0.01
CA ALA A 29 3.18 -25.26 0.57
C ALA A 29 2.47 -25.69 1.87
N ALA A 30 1.94 -24.74 2.65
CA ALA A 30 1.13 -25.02 3.83
C ALA A 30 -0.29 -25.53 3.49
N GLY A 31 -0.71 -25.47 2.22
CA GLY A 31 -2.01 -25.93 1.74
C GLY A 31 -3.05 -24.83 1.53
N HIS A 32 -2.65 -23.55 1.58
CA HIS A 32 -3.56 -22.44 1.26
C HIS A 32 -3.88 -22.38 -0.24
N ASP A 33 -5.10 -21.92 -0.56
CA ASP A 33 -5.48 -21.65 -1.94
C ASP A 33 -4.60 -20.53 -2.52
N LYS A 34 -3.97 -20.81 -3.66
CA LYS A 34 -2.99 -19.92 -4.29
C LYS A 34 -3.61 -18.56 -4.65
N ALA A 35 -4.86 -18.55 -5.13
CA ALA A 35 -5.54 -17.33 -5.52
C ALA A 35 -5.89 -16.46 -4.32
N ARG A 36 -6.42 -17.06 -3.25
CA ARG A 36 -6.71 -16.35 -2.01
C ARG A 36 -5.46 -15.86 -1.29
N ALA A 37 -4.39 -16.65 -1.26
CA ALA A 37 -3.10 -16.22 -0.73
C ALA A 37 -2.54 -15.03 -1.54
N GLY A 38 -2.63 -15.08 -2.86
CA GLY A 38 -2.26 -13.95 -3.73
C GLY A 38 -3.10 -12.70 -3.46
N GLY A 39 -4.42 -12.85 -3.36
CA GLY A 39 -5.34 -11.75 -3.02
C GLY A 39 -5.07 -11.13 -1.65
N LEU A 40 -4.75 -11.96 -0.65
CA LEU A 40 -4.35 -11.49 0.68
C LEU A 40 -3.08 -10.64 0.59
N ILE A 41 -2.06 -11.13 -0.11
CA ILE A 41 -0.77 -10.43 -0.25
C ILE A 41 -0.95 -9.11 -1.00
N ALA A 42 -1.73 -9.10 -2.09
CA ALA A 42 -2.08 -7.88 -2.82
C ALA A 42 -2.73 -6.82 -1.91
N SER A 43 -3.75 -7.25 -1.16
CA SER A 43 -4.51 -6.35 -0.27
C SER A 43 -3.67 -5.84 0.90
N ALA A 44 -2.77 -6.69 1.41
CA ALA A 44 -1.87 -6.32 2.48
C ALA A 44 -0.77 -5.36 2.01
N GLY A 45 -0.32 -5.47 0.76
CA GLY A 45 0.68 -4.59 0.18
C GLY A 45 0.17 -3.16 -0.05
N ILE A 46 -1.11 -2.98 -0.38
CA ILE A 46 -1.70 -1.63 -0.52
C ILE A 46 -1.89 -0.88 0.80
N ILE A 47 -1.54 -1.49 1.94
CA ILE A 47 -1.44 -0.77 3.21
C ILE A 47 -0.17 0.10 3.23
N ALA A 48 0.86 -0.23 2.45
CA ALA A 48 2.14 0.47 2.42
C ALA A 48 2.03 1.97 2.15
N PRO A 49 1.22 2.44 1.17
CA PRO A 49 1.05 3.87 0.95
C PRO A 49 0.19 4.57 2.01
N VAL A 50 -0.36 3.85 3.00
CA VAL A 50 -1.25 4.41 4.04
C VAL A 50 -0.54 4.46 5.40
N ILE A 51 0.26 3.45 5.75
CA ILE A 51 1.03 3.47 7.00
C ILE A 51 2.32 4.29 6.80
N PRO A 52 2.57 5.33 7.62
CA PRO A 52 3.79 6.12 7.50
C PRO A 52 5.04 5.32 7.86
N PRO A 53 6.20 5.65 7.25
CA PRO A 53 6.42 6.61 6.15
C PRO A 53 5.78 6.19 4.82
N SER A 54 5.07 7.12 4.18
CA SER A 54 4.29 6.85 2.95
C SER A 54 4.71 7.76 1.80
N ILE A 55 5.05 7.16 0.66
CA ILE A 55 5.36 7.88 -0.59
C ILE A 55 4.11 8.64 -1.07
N GLY A 56 2.94 8.01 -0.98
CA GLY A 56 1.67 8.60 -1.37
C GLY A 56 1.36 9.90 -0.63
N PHE A 57 1.56 9.92 0.70
CA PHE A 57 1.35 11.13 1.50
C PHE A 57 2.36 12.23 1.24
N VAL A 58 3.62 11.88 0.94
CA VAL A 58 4.62 12.88 0.55
C VAL A 58 4.21 13.57 -0.75
N ILE A 59 3.88 12.79 -1.79
CA ILE A 59 3.49 13.34 -3.09
C ILE A 59 2.20 14.16 -2.96
N PHE A 60 1.20 13.66 -2.22
CA PHE A 60 -0.04 14.39 -1.99
C PHE A 60 0.21 15.69 -1.19
N GLY A 61 1.00 15.63 -0.12
CA GLY A 61 1.31 16.81 0.69
C GLY A 61 1.99 17.91 -0.13
N VAL A 62 2.91 17.54 -1.02
CA VAL A 62 3.55 18.49 -1.95
C VAL A 62 2.53 19.03 -2.97
N ALA A 63 1.74 18.17 -3.62
CA ALA A 63 0.78 18.57 -4.64
C ALA A 63 -0.39 19.42 -4.08
N ALA A 64 -0.84 19.14 -2.86
CA ALA A 64 -1.94 19.84 -2.19
C ALA A 64 -1.49 21.04 -1.36
N ASN A 65 -0.17 21.22 -1.17
CA ASN A 65 0.42 22.15 -0.23
C ASN A 65 -0.09 21.94 1.22
N VAL A 66 -0.09 20.68 1.67
CA VAL A 66 -0.56 20.23 2.99
C VAL A 66 0.62 19.66 3.78
N SER A 67 0.61 19.85 5.10
CA SER A 67 1.67 19.32 5.98
C SER A 67 1.77 17.80 5.89
N ILE A 68 2.93 17.31 5.42
CA ILE A 68 3.25 15.88 5.33
C ILE A 68 3.22 15.22 6.71
N SER A 69 3.74 15.90 7.73
CA SER A 69 3.70 15.39 9.11
C SER A 69 2.26 15.16 9.57
N LYS A 70 1.33 16.09 9.32
CA LYS A 70 -0.08 15.89 9.69
C LYS A 70 -0.72 14.72 8.93
N LEU A 71 -0.42 14.56 7.64
CA LEU A 71 -0.87 13.42 6.85
C LEU A 71 -0.35 12.09 7.39
N PHE A 72 0.93 12.04 7.78
CA PHE A 72 1.51 10.85 8.40
C PHE A 72 0.76 10.48 9.67
N LEU A 73 0.61 11.41 10.61
CA LEU A 73 -0.09 11.10 11.86
C LEU A 73 -1.56 10.71 11.64
N ALA A 74 -2.23 11.35 10.69
CA ALA A 74 -3.61 11.03 10.34
C ALA A 74 -3.77 9.66 9.64
N GLY A 75 -2.73 9.14 8.99
CA GLY A 75 -2.76 7.85 8.27
C GLY A 75 -2.53 6.62 9.14
N ILE A 76 -1.96 6.76 10.35
CA ILE A 76 -1.62 5.61 11.22
C ILE A 76 -2.85 4.77 11.54
N VAL A 77 -3.90 5.40 12.10
CA VAL A 77 -5.11 4.68 12.51
C VAL A 77 -5.84 4.06 11.30
N PRO A 78 -6.09 4.80 10.21
CA PRO A 78 -6.65 4.22 8.98
C PRO A 78 -5.87 3.02 8.45
N GLY A 79 -4.54 3.09 8.40
CA GLY A 79 -3.70 1.99 7.94
C GLY A 79 -3.80 0.75 8.83
N LEU A 80 -3.84 0.94 10.16
CA LEU A 80 -4.06 -0.15 11.12
C LEU A 80 -5.47 -0.75 10.99
N LEU A 81 -6.50 0.08 10.76
CA LEU A 81 -7.86 -0.39 10.52
C LEU A 81 -7.95 -1.24 9.24
N MET A 82 -7.28 -0.83 8.15
CA MET A 82 -7.17 -1.65 6.94
C MET A 82 -6.50 -3.00 7.22
N GLY A 83 -5.40 -2.99 7.97
CA GLY A 83 -4.71 -4.23 8.39
C GLY A 83 -5.61 -5.14 9.23
N GLY A 84 -6.34 -4.59 10.19
CA GLY A 84 -7.31 -5.31 11.02
C GLY A 84 -8.45 -5.90 10.19
N ALA A 85 -9.01 -5.14 9.26
CA ALA A 85 -10.09 -5.60 8.38
C ALA A 85 -9.64 -6.77 7.49
N ILE A 86 -8.43 -6.71 6.93
CA ILE A 86 -7.86 -7.81 6.16
C ILE A 86 -7.61 -9.04 7.05
N ALA A 87 -7.13 -8.86 8.29
CA ALA A 87 -6.94 -9.96 9.23
C ALA A 87 -8.26 -10.66 9.57
N VAL A 88 -9.33 -9.90 9.78
CA VAL A 88 -10.69 -10.43 10.00
C VAL A 88 -11.21 -11.16 8.76
N ALA A 89 -11.05 -10.57 7.57
CA ALA A 89 -11.45 -11.19 6.31
C ALA A 89 -10.68 -12.50 6.07
N TRP A 90 -9.38 -12.53 6.34
CA TRP A 90 -8.55 -13.74 6.26
C TRP A 90 -9.03 -14.81 7.24
N TRP A 91 -9.29 -14.46 8.50
CA TRP A 91 -9.81 -15.39 9.48
C TRP A 91 -11.14 -16.02 9.06
N TRP A 92 -11.98 -15.28 8.34
CA TRP A 92 -13.24 -15.82 7.83
C TRP A 92 -13.04 -16.76 6.64
N VAL A 93 -12.20 -16.37 5.68
CA VAL A 93 -11.97 -17.13 4.43
C VAL A 93 -11.13 -18.38 4.69
N ALA A 94 -10.09 -18.28 5.51
CA ALA A 94 -9.16 -19.38 5.81
C ALA A 94 -9.82 -20.53 6.58
N LYS A 95 -10.94 -20.29 7.30
CA LYS A 95 -11.71 -21.36 7.97
C LYS A 95 -12.23 -22.44 7.01
N ARG A 96 -12.38 -22.10 5.73
CA ARG A 96 -12.87 -23.03 4.70
C ARG A 96 -11.74 -23.81 4.03
N GLU A 97 -10.49 -23.56 4.44
CA GLU A 97 -9.31 -24.22 3.87
C GLU A 97 -8.84 -25.34 4.79
N ASN A 98 -8.41 -26.45 4.18
CA ASN A 98 -7.93 -27.61 4.92
C ASN A 98 -6.41 -27.49 5.12
N VAL A 99 -6.02 -26.55 5.98
CA VAL A 99 -4.62 -26.17 6.21
C VAL A 99 -4.10 -26.90 7.45
N ARG A 100 -2.90 -27.47 7.37
CA ARG A 100 -2.19 -27.98 8.54
C ARG A 100 -1.27 -26.88 9.07
N PRO A 101 -1.65 -26.18 10.16
CA PRO A 101 -0.77 -25.16 10.72
C PRO A 101 0.54 -25.81 11.20
N PRO A 102 1.69 -25.15 11.01
CA PRO A 102 2.94 -25.62 11.60
C PRO A 102 2.83 -25.68 13.13
N ALA A 103 3.64 -26.54 13.75
CA ALA A 103 3.70 -26.63 15.21
C ALA A 103 4.00 -25.26 15.82
N LYS A 104 3.35 -24.94 16.95
CA LYS A 104 3.58 -23.66 17.63
C LYS A 104 5.02 -23.63 18.14
N ALA A 105 5.80 -22.64 17.72
CA ALA A 105 7.12 -22.39 18.27
C ALA A 105 7.02 -22.11 19.78
N SER A 106 7.90 -22.75 20.53
CA SER A 106 8.13 -22.57 21.96
C SER A 106 8.66 -21.17 22.28
N TRP A 107 8.57 -20.76 23.55
CA TRP A 107 9.11 -19.46 23.99
C TRP A 107 10.64 -19.38 23.85
N ALA A 108 11.34 -20.50 24.00
CA ALA A 108 12.78 -20.58 23.81
C ALA A 108 13.14 -20.31 22.33
N GLU A 109 12.49 -20.99 21.39
CA GLU A 109 12.70 -20.79 19.95
C GLU A 109 12.36 -19.35 19.52
N ARG A 110 11.32 -18.74 20.09
CA ARG A 110 10.99 -17.32 19.82
C ARG A 110 12.07 -16.36 20.32
N GLY A 111 12.61 -16.61 21.51
CA GLY A 111 13.68 -15.79 22.09
C GLY A 111 14.98 -15.90 21.28
N GLU A 112 15.31 -17.12 20.84
CA GLU A 112 16.46 -17.36 19.97
C GLU A 112 16.28 -16.71 18.59
N ALA A 113 15.12 -16.87 17.96
CA ALA A 113 14.80 -16.22 16.69
C ALA A 113 14.85 -14.69 16.79
N LEU A 114 14.36 -14.11 17.89
CA LEU A 114 14.43 -12.67 18.12
C LEU A 114 15.88 -12.21 18.25
N ARG A 115 16.71 -12.95 19.00
CA ARG A 115 18.14 -12.65 19.17
C ARG A 115 18.88 -12.77 17.84
N ALA A 116 18.62 -13.81 17.06
CA ALA A 116 19.19 -14.01 15.73
C ALA A 116 18.78 -12.90 14.75
N SER A 117 17.54 -12.40 14.86
CA SER A 117 16.98 -11.37 13.98
C SER A 117 17.25 -9.93 14.43
N THR A 118 17.99 -9.73 15.54
CA THR A 118 18.19 -8.39 16.15
C THR A 118 18.67 -7.36 15.13
N TRP A 119 19.67 -7.72 14.31
CA TRP A 119 20.23 -6.83 13.29
C TRP A 119 19.26 -6.55 12.15
N ALA A 120 18.43 -7.53 11.75
CA ALA A 120 17.38 -7.30 10.77
C ALA A 120 16.30 -6.34 11.31
N LEU A 121 15.98 -6.39 12.62
CA LEU A 121 14.97 -5.54 13.25
C LEU A 121 15.43 -4.09 13.46
N VAL A 122 16.74 -3.82 13.43
CA VAL A 122 17.29 -2.46 13.49
C VAL A 122 16.96 -1.68 12.22
N LEU A 123 16.80 -2.35 11.07
CA LEU A 123 16.49 -1.70 9.79
C LEU A 123 15.23 -0.80 9.84
N PRO A 124 14.07 -1.29 10.33
CA PRO A 124 12.91 -0.42 10.57
C PRO A 124 13.16 0.78 11.46
N VAL A 125 13.98 0.62 12.49
CA VAL A 125 14.31 1.72 13.39
C VAL A 125 15.13 2.78 12.64
N ILE A 126 16.12 2.36 11.84
CA ILE A 126 16.93 3.28 11.02
C ILE A 126 16.05 4.08 10.07
N VAL A 127 15.14 3.42 9.35
CA VAL A 127 14.25 4.07 8.37
C VAL A 127 13.30 5.05 9.06
N ILE A 128 12.61 4.62 10.11
CA ILE A 128 11.61 5.45 10.81
C ILE A 128 12.28 6.64 11.50
N VAL A 129 13.39 6.42 12.22
CA VAL A 129 14.10 7.50 12.92
C VAL A 129 14.76 8.45 11.92
N GLY A 130 15.40 7.91 10.87
CA GLY A 130 16.05 8.72 9.83
C GLY A 130 15.08 9.66 9.12
N LEU A 131 13.90 9.16 8.76
CA LEU A 131 12.84 9.96 8.13
C LEU A 131 12.23 10.96 9.11
N LYS A 132 11.97 10.58 10.37
CA LYS A 132 11.38 11.48 11.37
C LYS A 132 12.32 12.62 11.77
N MET A 133 13.63 12.34 11.82
CA MET A 133 14.66 13.32 12.15
C MET A 133 15.08 14.16 10.93
N GLY A 134 14.53 13.88 9.73
CA GLY A 134 14.85 14.60 8.51
C GLY A 134 16.27 14.37 8.00
N VAL A 135 16.93 13.28 8.43
CA VAL A 135 18.31 12.95 8.04
C VAL A 135 18.36 12.46 6.59
N PHE A 136 17.30 11.78 6.14
CA PHE A 136 17.17 11.26 4.78
C PHE A 136 15.78 11.53 4.22
N THR A 137 15.69 11.68 2.90
CA THR A 137 14.45 11.61 2.12
C THR A 137 14.00 10.14 1.92
N PRO A 138 12.75 9.85 1.50
CA PRO A 138 12.29 8.47 1.28
C PRO A 138 13.15 7.67 0.29
N THR A 139 13.62 8.32 -0.77
CA THR A 139 14.50 7.71 -1.77
C THR A 139 15.88 7.39 -1.21
N GLU A 140 16.44 8.27 -0.37
CA GLU A 140 17.70 8.03 0.32
C GLU A 140 17.56 6.95 1.40
N ALA A 141 16.43 6.92 2.12
CA ALA A 141 16.12 5.89 3.10
C ALA A 141 16.10 4.49 2.46
N ALA A 142 15.59 4.35 1.23
CA ALA A 142 15.63 3.09 0.49
C ALA A 142 17.08 2.66 0.15
N VAL A 143 17.96 3.61 -0.21
CA VAL A 143 19.38 3.33 -0.44
C VAL A 143 20.07 2.89 0.85
N VAL A 144 19.86 3.63 1.94
CA VAL A 144 20.40 3.27 3.27
C VAL A 144 19.91 1.90 3.69
N ALA A 145 18.62 1.59 3.47
CA ALA A 145 18.03 0.30 3.78
C ALA A 145 18.68 -0.85 2.99
N ALA A 146 18.89 -0.65 1.68
CA ALA A 146 19.54 -1.64 0.82
C ALA A 146 21.01 -1.88 1.21
N VAL A 147 21.76 -0.80 1.44
CA VAL A 147 23.17 -0.87 1.88
C VAL A 147 23.29 -1.54 3.24
N TYR A 148 22.41 -1.19 4.19
CA TYR A 148 22.37 -1.82 5.51
C TYR A 148 22.03 -3.30 5.43
N ALA A 149 20.99 -3.67 4.66
CA ALA A 149 20.61 -5.06 4.48
C ALA A 149 21.74 -5.89 3.85
N LEU A 150 22.45 -5.32 2.87
CA LEU A 150 23.62 -5.95 2.26
C LEU A 150 24.77 -6.12 3.26
N ALA A 151 25.09 -5.07 4.03
CA ALA A 151 26.15 -5.10 5.03
C ALA A 151 25.86 -6.13 6.14
N VAL A 152 24.64 -6.17 6.67
CA VAL A 152 24.23 -7.17 7.67
C VAL A 152 24.31 -8.58 7.10
N SER A 153 23.81 -8.80 5.89
CA SER A 153 23.80 -10.13 5.26
C SER A 153 25.21 -10.65 4.97
N MET A 154 26.14 -9.78 4.54
CA MET A 154 27.52 -10.16 4.21
C MET A 154 28.44 -10.22 5.44
N LEU A 155 28.36 -9.23 6.34
CA LEU A 155 29.35 -9.07 7.42
C LEU A 155 28.92 -9.71 8.73
N VAL A 156 27.62 -9.62 9.06
CA VAL A 156 27.07 -10.07 10.35
C VAL A 156 26.58 -11.51 10.25
N TYR A 157 25.61 -11.78 9.37
CA TYR A 157 25.08 -13.14 9.18
C TYR A 157 26.03 -14.00 8.36
N ARG A 158 26.84 -13.38 7.48
CA ARG A 158 27.80 -14.07 6.61
C ARG A 158 27.15 -15.14 5.73
N GLU A 159 25.91 -14.89 5.32
CA GLU A 159 25.11 -15.81 4.50
C GLU A 159 25.28 -15.54 3.00
N LEU A 160 25.88 -14.40 2.63
CA LEU A 160 26.10 -13.99 1.23
C LEU A 160 27.57 -13.82 0.89
N THR A 161 27.99 -14.50 -0.18
CA THR A 161 29.30 -14.31 -0.83
C THR A 161 29.21 -13.28 -1.96
N LEU A 162 30.36 -12.68 -2.32
CA LEU A 162 30.46 -11.75 -3.47
C LEU A 162 30.00 -12.38 -4.80
N ALA A 163 30.18 -13.69 -4.97
CA ALA A 163 29.70 -14.40 -6.16
C ALA A 163 28.17 -14.54 -6.18
N GLN A 164 27.57 -14.85 -5.03
CA GLN A 164 26.11 -14.92 -4.87
C GLN A 164 25.45 -13.55 -5.05
N LEU A 165 26.17 -12.46 -4.75
CA LEU A 165 25.67 -11.10 -4.92
C LEU A 165 25.23 -10.82 -6.35
N VAL A 166 25.98 -11.30 -7.35
CA VAL A 166 25.60 -11.18 -8.77
C VAL A 166 24.27 -11.91 -9.03
N GLN A 167 24.09 -13.11 -8.49
CA GLN A 167 22.85 -13.88 -8.67
C GLN A 167 21.66 -13.19 -8.00
N VAL A 168 21.86 -12.59 -6.82
CA VAL A 168 20.84 -11.81 -6.12
C VAL A 168 20.43 -10.60 -6.96
N PHE A 169 21.39 -9.81 -7.46
CA PHE A 169 21.09 -8.66 -8.31
C PHE A 169 20.39 -9.06 -9.61
N VAL A 170 20.83 -10.13 -10.26
CA VAL A 170 20.17 -10.63 -11.48
C VAL A 170 18.74 -11.09 -11.20
N SER A 171 18.50 -11.77 -10.08
CA SER A 171 17.16 -12.24 -9.70
C SER A 171 16.23 -11.08 -9.34
N ALA A 172 16.74 -10.09 -8.60
CA ALA A 172 16.03 -8.86 -8.28
C ALA A 172 15.71 -8.05 -9.55
N ALA A 173 16.67 -7.92 -10.46
CA ALA A 173 16.50 -7.23 -11.74
C ALA A 173 15.44 -7.94 -12.59
N LYS A 174 15.52 -9.27 -12.78
CA LYS A 174 14.52 -10.04 -13.55
C LYS A 174 13.10 -9.86 -13.00
N THR A 175 12.93 -10.00 -11.68
CA THR A 175 11.62 -9.86 -11.04
C THR A 175 11.09 -8.44 -11.21
N THR A 176 11.95 -7.44 -11.01
CA THR A 176 11.59 -6.02 -11.16
C THR A 176 11.29 -5.67 -12.61
N SER A 177 12.03 -6.19 -13.60
CA SER A 177 11.79 -5.92 -15.02
C SER A 177 10.43 -6.41 -15.49
N VAL A 178 10.02 -7.63 -15.07
CA VAL A 178 8.68 -8.14 -15.39
C VAL A 178 7.60 -7.23 -14.80
N ILE A 179 7.77 -6.82 -13.55
CA ILE A 179 6.85 -5.91 -12.87
C ILE A 179 6.80 -4.55 -13.58
N MET A 180 7.95 -3.93 -13.84
CA MET A 180 8.04 -2.61 -14.47
C MET A 180 7.51 -2.61 -15.90
N PHE A 181 7.63 -3.74 -16.62
CA PHE A 181 7.01 -3.90 -17.93
C PHE A 181 5.48 -3.88 -17.84
N LEU A 182 4.89 -4.62 -16.88
CA LEU A 182 3.44 -4.60 -16.65
C LEU A 182 2.96 -3.20 -16.23
N VAL A 183 3.72 -2.51 -15.38
CA VAL A 183 3.43 -1.12 -14.97
C VAL A 183 3.52 -0.17 -16.16
N ALA A 184 4.54 -0.27 -17.01
CA ALA A 184 4.70 0.57 -18.20
C ALA A 184 3.53 0.40 -19.19
N ALA A 185 3.06 -0.83 -19.40
CA ALA A 185 1.88 -1.08 -20.22
C ALA A 185 0.61 -0.41 -19.63
N ALA A 186 0.43 -0.50 -18.32
CA ALA A 186 -0.67 0.18 -17.62
C ALA A 186 -0.62 1.72 -17.73
N MET A 187 0.58 2.31 -17.81
CA MET A 187 0.74 3.76 -17.95
C MET A 187 0.18 4.32 -19.26
N VAL A 188 0.04 3.52 -20.32
CA VAL A 188 -0.56 3.97 -21.58
C VAL A 188 -2.02 4.36 -21.38
N SER A 189 -2.79 3.54 -20.64
CA SER A 189 -4.18 3.85 -20.29
C SER A 189 -4.27 5.12 -19.44
N ALA A 190 -3.36 5.28 -18.48
CA ALA A 190 -3.32 6.48 -17.64
C ALA A 190 -3.02 7.76 -18.43
N TRP A 191 -2.12 7.69 -19.41
CA TRP A 191 -1.80 8.82 -20.28
C TRP A 191 -3.00 9.23 -21.16
N LEU A 192 -3.72 8.27 -21.75
CA LEU A 192 -4.91 8.56 -22.56
C LEU A 192 -6.00 9.28 -21.76
N ILE A 193 -6.27 8.85 -20.53
CA ILE A 193 -7.24 9.50 -19.62
C ILE A 193 -6.82 10.95 -19.32
N THR A 194 -5.52 11.15 -19.11
CA THR A 194 -4.95 12.47 -18.82
C THR A 194 -5.08 13.41 -20.02
N VAL A 195 -4.71 12.95 -21.22
CA VAL A 195 -4.79 13.76 -22.45
C VAL A 195 -6.25 14.07 -22.81
N ALA A 196 -7.17 13.14 -22.55
CA ALA A 196 -8.60 13.35 -22.74
C ALA A 196 -9.24 14.34 -21.74
N GLN A 197 -8.48 14.85 -20.76
CA GLN A 197 -8.96 15.79 -19.74
C GLN A 197 -10.19 15.30 -18.97
N ILE A 198 -10.34 13.97 -18.85
CA ILE A 198 -11.45 13.34 -18.11
C ILE A 198 -11.53 13.86 -16.67
N PRO A 199 -10.42 14.01 -15.91
CA PRO A 199 -10.45 14.58 -14.56
C PRO A 199 -11.16 15.93 -14.46
N ALA A 200 -10.92 16.85 -15.40
CA ALA A 200 -11.49 18.19 -15.38
C ALA A 200 -13.00 18.15 -15.67
N GLN A 201 -13.43 17.36 -16.66
CA GLN A 201 -14.84 17.19 -17.02
C GLN A 201 -15.67 16.58 -15.89
N MET A 202 -15.05 15.74 -15.06
CA MET A 202 -15.73 15.09 -13.93
C MET A 202 -16.07 16.05 -12.79
N VAL A 203 -15.45 17.24 -12.70
CA VAL A 203 -15.77 18.23 -11.66
C VAL A 203 -17.17 18.82 -11.86
N ASP A 204 -17.63 18.95 -13.10
CA ASP A 204 -18.98 19.44 -13.39
C ASP A 204 -20.05 18.49 -12.82
N LEU A 205 -19.76 17.18 -12.77
CA LEU A 205 -20.63 16.18 -12.17
C LEU A 205 -20.72 16.31 -10.63
N LEU A 206 -19.78 17.01 -10.00
CA LEU A 206 -19.77 17.21 -8.55
C LEU A 206 -20.61 18.41 -8.10
N GLN A 207 -20.92 19.35 -9.01
CA GLN A 207 -21.69 20.56 -8.68
C GLN A 207 -23.02 20.29 -7.95
N PRO A 208 -23.83 19.28 -8.32
CA PRO A 208 -25.10 19.00 -7.64
C PRO A 208 -24.94 18.59 -6.16
N PHE A 209 -23.76 18.10 -5.77
CA PHE A 209 -23.52 17.55 -4.44
C PHE A 209 -22.88 18.56 -3.47
N MET A 210 -22.50 19.74 -3.95
CA MET A 210 -21.82 20.78 -3.16
C MET A 210 -22.61 21.25 -1.92
N GLY A 211 -23.94 21.07 -1.91
CA GLY A 211 -24.79 21.43 -0.77
C GLY A 211 -24.68 20.49 0.44
N ASN A 212 -24.07 19.32 0.31
CA ASN A 212 -23.90 18.36 1.41
C ASN A 212 -22.50 17.74 1.39
N GLN A 213 -21.69 18.08 2.40
CA GLN A 213 -20.29 17.66 2.51
C GLN A 213 -20.11 16.13 2.44
N THR A 214 -20.99 15.36 3.08
CA THR A 214 -20.88 13.88 3.08
C THR A 214 -21.20 13.30 1.71
N LEU A 215 -22.27 13.79 1.06
CA LEU A 215 -22.63 13.33 -0.29
C LEU A 215 -21.55 13.72 -1.31
N LEU A 216 -21.01 14.93 -1.21
CA LEU A 216 -19.89 15.38 -2.03
C LEU A 216 -18.67 14.47 -1.85
N LEU A 217 -18.31 14.16 -0.61
CA LEU A 217 -17.16 13.30 -0.31
C LEU A 217 -17.37 11.88 -0.86
N VAL A 218 -18.56 11.30 -0.71
CA VAL A 218 -18.92 10.00 -1.30
C VAL A 218 -18.78 10.04 -2.82
N ALA A 219 -19.33 11.07 -3.48
CA ALA A 219 -19.24 11.23 -4.93
C ALA A 219 -17.77 11.34 -5.38
N ILE A 220 -16.94 12.10 -4.66
CA ILE A 220 -15.51 12.22 -4.94
C ILE A 220 -14.80 10.88 -4.73
N MET A 221 -15.09 10.12 -3.67
CA MET A 221 -14.45 8.80 -3.46
C MET A 221 -14.80 7.83 -4.59
N VAL A 222 -16.06 7.79 -5.03
CA VAL A 222 -16.49 6.95 -6.15
C VAL A 222 -15.80 7.37 -7.45
N LEU A 223 -15.72 8.67 -7.72
CA LEU A 223 -15.03 9.24 -8.89
C LEU A 223 -13.54 8.91 -8.87
N VAL A 224 -12.86 9.17 -7.75
CA VAL A 224 -11.43 8.86 -7.60
C VAL A 224 -11.20 7.36 -7.67
N MET A 225 -12.15 6.52 -7.23
CA MET A 225 -12.04 5.06 -7.37
C MET A 225 -12.09 4.68 -8.84
N ALA A 226 -13.06 5.19 -9.60
CA ALA A 226 -13.17 4.94 -11.03
C ALA A 226 -11.89 5.32 -11.77
N VAL A 227 -11.32 6.50 -11.47
CA VAL A 227 -10.03 6.93 -12.04
C VAL A 227 -8.87 6.06 -11.56
N GLY A 228 -8.81 5.76 -10.26
CA GLY A 228 -7.74 4.98 -9.63
C GLY A 228 -7.71 3.51 -10.04
N THR A 229 -8.83 2.95 -10.53
CA THR A 229 -8.82 1.60 -11.14
C THR A 229 -8.12 1.56 -12.50
N ALA A 230 -7.95 2.73 -13.15
CA ALA A 230 -7.37 2.86 -14.49
C ALA A 230 -5.99 3.54 -14.48
N MET A 231 -5.68 4.33 -13.45
CA MET A 231 -4.45 5.09 -13.31
C MET A 231 -3.63 4.58 -12.13
N ASP A 232 -2.30 4.63 -12.26
CA ASP A 232 -1.42 4.32 -11.12
C ASP A 232 -1.51 5.41 -10.03
N MET A 233 -1.05 5.10 -8.83
CA MET A 233 -1.19 5.98 -7.67
C MET A 233 -0.53 7.35 -7.88
N THR A 234 0.70 7.36 -8.38
CA THR A 234 1.48 8.59 -8.59
C THR A 234 0.81 9.57 -9.57
N PRO A 235 0.46 9.19 -10.81
CA PRO A 235 -0.22 10.10 -11.73
C PRO A 235 -1.60 10.52 -11.21
N THR A 236 -2.33 9.63 -10.53
CA THR A 236 -3.64 9.99 -9.96
C THR A 236 -3.50 11.09 -8.90
N ILE A 237 -2.52 10.99 -8.00
CA ILE A 237 -2.25 12.05 -7.02
C ILE A 237 -1.91 13.37 -7.73
N LEU A 238 -0.96 13.36 -8.67
CA LEU A 238 -0.47 14.58 -9.30
C LEU A 238 -1.54 15.30 -10.14
N ILE A 239 -2.47 14.55 -10.73
CA ILE A 239 -3.50 15.11 -11.62
C ILE A 239 -4.79 15.43 -10.86
N MET A 240 -5.30 14.48 -10.06
CA MET A 240 -6.60 14.67 -9.39
C MET A 240 -6.50 15.63 -8.20
N THR A 241 -5.35 15.72 -7.53
CA THR A 241 -5.21 16.59 -6.35
C THR A 241 -5.43 18.07 -6.73
N PRO A 242 -4.72 18.66 -7.72
CA PRO A 242 -4.98 20.04 -8.12
C PRO A 242 -6.41 20.29 -8.62
N VAL A 243 -7.04 19.28 -9.23
CA VAL A 243 -8.41 19.35 -9.77
C VAL A 243 -9.46 19.34 -8.65
N LEU A 244 -9.30 18.48 -7.64
CA LEU A 244 -10.28 18.31 -6.56
C LEU A 244 -10.07 19.26 -5.38
N MET A 245 -8.84 19.72 -5.15
CA MET A 245 -8.52 20.58 -3.99
C MET A 245 -9.33 21.88 -3.92
N PRO A 246 -9.61 22.60 -5.03
CA PRO A 246 -10.49 23.76 -5.02
C PRO A 246 -11.89 23.42 -4.52
N VAL A 247 -12.45 22.29 -4.96
CA VAL A 247 -13.78 21.81 -4.58
C VAL A 247 -13.82 21.45 -3.09
N ILE A 248 -12.81 20.72 -2.60
CA ILE A 248 -12.67 20.34 -1.19
C ILE A 248 -12.57 21.57 -0.28
N LYS A 249 -11.74 22.56 -0.66
CA LYS A 249 -11.60 23.81 0.08
C LYS A 249 -12.88 24.64 0.07
N ALA A 250 -13.55 24.75 -1.07
CA ALA A 250 -14.83 25.47 -1.20
C ALA A 250 -15.93 24.83 -0.35
N ALA A 251 -15.96 23.49 -0.25
CA ALA A 251 -16.89 22.76 0.58
C ALA A 251 -16.55 22.79 2.08
N GLY A 252 -15.41 23.39 2.48
CA GLY A 252 -14.97 23.45 3.88
C GLY A 252 -14.48 22.11 4.45
N ILE A 253 -14.07 21.16 3.60
CA ILE A 253 -13.56 19.86 4.02
C ILE A 253 -12.06 20.00 4.36
N ASP A 254 -11.63 19.41 5.47
CA ASP A 254 -10.22 19.42 5.89
C ASP A 254 -9.33 18.70 4.83
N PRO A 255 -8.31 19.38 4.28
CA PRO A 255 -7.41 18.79 3.27
C PRO A 255 -6.60 17.57 3.75
N VAL A 256 -6.27 17.49 5.03
CA VAL A 256 -5.57 16.33 5.62
C VAL A 256 -6.51 15.13 5.64
N TYR A 257 -7.75 15.33 6.10
CA TYR A 257 -8.77 14.30 6.09
C TYR A 257 -9.06 13.79 4.67
N PHE A 258 -9.25 14.71 3.72
CA PHE A 258 -9.41 14.36 2.32
C PHE A 258 -8.18 13.61 1.78
N GLY A 259 -6.97 14.07 2.08
CA GLY A 259 -5.73 13.41 1.65
C GLY A 259 -5.63 11.96 2.12
N VAL A 260 -5.99 11.68 3.38
CA VAL A 260 -6.04 10.30 3.91
C VAL A 260 -7.01 9.44 3.13
N LEU A 261 -8.25 9.89 2.95
CA LEU A 261 -9.26 9.14 2.20
C LEU A 261 -8.87 8.94 0.74
N PHE A 262 -8.35 9.99 0.11
CA PHE A 262 -7.89 9.98 -1.27
C PHE A 262 -6.80 8.94 -1.48
N ILE A 263 -5.83 8.86 -0.56
CA ILE A 263 -4.73 7.89 -0.63
C ILE A 263 -5.21 6.47 -0.41
N ILE A 264 -6.11 6.23 0.55
CA ILE A 264 -6.71 4.91 0.80
C ILE A 264 -7.52 4.46 -0.43
N ASN A 265 -8.32 5.35 -0.99
CA ASN A 265 -9.14 5.07 -2.16
C ASN A 265 -8.27 4.73 -3.39
N ASN A 266 -7.20 5.48 -3.63
CA ASN A 266 -6.22 5.15 -4.67
C ASN A 266 -5.53 3.80 -4.41
N ALA A 267 -5.15 3.53 -3.17
CA ALA A 267 -4.53 2.27 -2.80
C ALA A 267 -5.46 1.07 -3.11
N ILE A 268 -6.76 1.18 -2.79
CA ILE A 268 -7.78 0.18 -3.17
C ILE A 268 -7.93 0.09 -4.69
N GLY A 269 -7.83 1.22 -5.41
CA GLY A 269 -7.81 1.24 -6.87
C GLY A 269 -6.72 0.35 -7.48
N LEU A 270 -5.54 0.26 -6.85
CA LEU A 270 -4.43 -0.58 -7.34
C LEU A 270 -4.72 -2.09 -7.27
N ILE A 271 -5.70 -2.51 -6.47
CA ILE A 271 -6.17 -3.90 -6.40
C ILE A 271 -7.54 -4.13 -7.04
N THR A 272 -8.11 -3.10 -7.68
CA THR A 272 -9.43 -3.17 -8.30
C THR A 272 -9.27 -3.25 -9.82
N PRO A 273 -9.94 -4.20 -10.52
CA PRO A 273 -10.00 -4.22 -11.98
C PRO A 273 -10.57 -2.90 -12.54
N PRO A 274 -10.15 -2.43 -13.73
CA PRO A 274 -9.60 -3.23 -14.82
C PRO A 274 -8.06 -3.30 -14.90
N VAL A 275 -7.32 -2.31 -14.40
CA VAL A 275 -5.85 -2.31 -14.53
C VAL A 275 -5.20 -3.07 -13.37
N GLY A 276 -5.57 -2.76 -12.12
CA GLY A 276 -5.08 -3.46 -10.93
C GLY A 276 -3.56 -3.68 -10.90
N THR A 277 -2.75 -2.62 -10.88
CA THR A 277 -1.28 -2.70 -10.98
C THR A 277 -0.66 -3.63 -9.92
N VAL A 278 -1.21 -3.64 -8.71
CA VAL A 278 -0.76 -4.53 -7.62
C VAL A 278 -1.23 -5.96 -7.85
N LEU A 279 -2.42 -6.18 -8.42
CA LEU A 279 -2.85 -7.53 -8.83
C LEU A 279 -1.95 -8.09 -9.92
N ASN A 280 -1.55 -7.27 -10.89
CA ASN A 280 -0.63 -7.67 -11.97
C ASN A 280 0.72 -8.14 -11.42
N VAL A 281 1.23 -7.44 -10.40
CA VAL A 281 2.47 -7.81 -9.71
C VAL A 281 2.34 -9.18 -9.05
N VAL A 282 1.25 -9.41 -8.29
CA VAL A 282 1.00 -10.71 -7.66
C VAL A 282 0.82 -11.81 -8.70
N ALA A 283 0.07 -11.54 -9.78
CA ALA A 283 -0.13 -12.49 -10.86
C ALA A 283 1.19 -12.87 -11.54
N GLY A 284 2.06 -11.89 -11.79
CA GLY A 284 3.39 -12.10 -12.36
C GLY A 284 4.31 -12.91 -11.46
N VAL A 285 4.45 -12.50 -10.19
CA VAL A 285 5.32 -13.20 -9.21
C VAL A 285 4.78 -14.59 -8.90
N GLY A 286 3.46 -14.70 -8.70
CA GLY A 286 2.79 -15.95 -8.41
C GLY A 286 2.64 -16.88 -9.60
N LYS A 287 2.95 -16.44 -10.83
CA LYS A 287 2.66 -17.17 -12.07
C LYS A 287 1.21 -17.64 -12.10
N MET A 288 0.30 -16.69 -11.95
CA MET A 288 -1.15 -16.88 -11.95
C MET A 288 -1.79 -16.07 -13.05
N ARG A 289 -2.99 -16.44 -13.48
CA ARG A 289 -3.78 -15.58 -14.34
C ARG A 289 -4.34 -14.43 -13.52
N MET A 290 -4.43 -13.26 -14.14
CA MET A 290 -5.04 -12.07 -13.51
C MET A 290 -6.46 -12.35 -12.98
N ASP A 291 -7.25 -13.12 -13.74
CA ASP A 291 -8.61 -13.54 -13.37
C ASP A 291 -8.65 -14.32 -12.04
N GLU A 292 -7.64 -15.14 -11.76
CA GLU A 292 -7.55 -15.94 -10.54
C GLU A 292 -7.25 -15.05 -9.34
N VAL A 293 -6.25 -14.19 -9.46
CA VAL A 293 -5.87 -13.25 -8.38
C VAL A 293 -7.00 -12.27 -8.10
N THR A 294 -7.69 -11.79 -9.14
CA THR A 294 -8.86 -10.90 -9.01
C THR A 294 -10.00 -11.56 -8.24
N LYS A 295 -10.30 -12.84 -8.50
CA LYS A 295 -11.30 -13.56 -7.69
C LYS A 295 -10.82 -13.77 -6.26
N GLY A 296 -9.53 -14.03 -6.08
CA GLY A 296 -8.91 -14.21 -4.77
C GLY A 296 -8.89 -12.95 -3.91
N VAL A 297 -8.76 -11.76 -4.51
CA VAL A 297 -8.69 -10.48 -3.78
C VAL A 297 -10.04 -10.00 -3.27
N LEU A 298 -11.14 -10.40 -3.92
CA LEU A 298 -12.49 -9.90 -3.68
C LEU A 298 -12.91 -9.79 -2.19
N PRO A 299 -12.76 -10.82 -1.33
CA PRO A 299 -13.17 -10.70 0.08
C PRO A 299 -12.37 -9.64 0.85
N PHE A 300 -11.09 -9.45 0.52
CA PHE A 300 -10.23 -8.47 1.18
C PHE A 300 -10.48 -7.06 0.65
N MET A 301 -10.69 -6.94 -0.67
CA MET A 301 -11.07 -5.70 -1.33
C MET A 301 -12.38 -5.18 -0.75
N LEU A 302 -13.40 -6.04 -0.58
CA LEU A 302 -14.66 -5.67 0.07
C LEU A 302 -14.46 -5.20 1.51
N ALA A 303 -13.60 -5.86 2.28
CA ALA A 303 -13.30 -5.42 3.65
C ALA A 303 -12.65 -4.02 3.67
N GLN A 304 -11.78 -3.72 2.72
CA GLN A 304 -11.15 -2.40 2.61
C GLN A 304 -12.13 -1.32 2.13
N PHE A 305 -13.03 -1.64 1.20
CA PHE A 305 -14.14 -0.74 0.83
C PHE A 305 -15.02 -0.39 2.02
N ILE A 306 -15.36 -1.37 2.85
CA ILE A 306 -16.14 -1.13 4.07
C ILE A 306 -15.40 -0.18 5.00
N VAL A 307 -14.10 -0.40 5.24
CA VAL A 307 -13.29 0.51 6.07
C VAL A 307 -13.27 1.92 5.49
N MET A 308 -13.07 2.06 4.18
CA MET A 308 -13.08 3.35 3.49
C MET A 308 -14.40 4.10 3.67
N PHE A 309 -15.54 3.46 3.39
CA PHE A 309 -16.85 4.09 3.55
C PHE A 309 -17.19 4.36 5.01
N LEU A 310 -16.76 3.51 5.95
CA LEU A 310 -16.87 3.80 7.38
C LEU A 310 -16.14 5.09 7.75
N MET A 311 -14.94 5.33 7.20
CA MET A 311 -14.21 6.59 7.45
C MET A 311 -14.86 7.81 6.78
N VAL A 312 -15.62 7.62 5.71
CA VAL A 312 -16.44 8.67 5.06
C VAL A 312 -17.65 9.03 5.92
N PHE A 313 -18.38 8.05 6.45
CA PHE A 313 -19.57 8.29 7.27
C PHE A 313 -19.24 8.68 8.71
N PHE A 314 -18.09 8.24 9.23
CA PHE A 314 -17.62 8.57 10.57
C PHE A 314 -16.24 9.26 10.51
N PRO A 315 -16.21 10.57 10.17
CA PRO A 315 -14.95 11.32 10.05
C PRO A 315 -14.09 11.31 11.31
N ILE A 316 -14.69 11.04 12.49
CA ILE A 316 -13.98 10.94 13.77
C ILE A 316 -12.94 9.83 13.82
N LEU A 317 -13.08 8.77 13.00
CA LEU A 317 -12.09 7.69 12.92
C LEU A 317 -10.76 8.15 12.35
N VAL A 318 -10.78 9.20 11.52
CA VAL A 318 -9.58 9.80 10.92
C VAL A 318 -9.18 11.08 11.67
N THR A 319 -10.14 11.95 11.95
CA THR A 319 -9.90 13.27 12.55
C THR A 319 -9.68 13.23 14.07
N GLY A 320 -10.25 12.25 14.77
CA GLY A 320 -10.09 12.09 16.22
C GLY A 320 -8.63 11.80 16.62
N PRO A 321 -8.01 10.74 16.08
CA PRO A 321 -6.59 10.45 16.32
C PRO A 321 -5.69 11.60 15.86
N ALA A 322 -5.97 12.20 14.70
CA ALA A 322 -5.19 13.32 14.18
C ALA A 322 -5.20 14.54 15.13
N ARG A 323 -6.32 14.81 15.81
CA ARG A 323 -6.40 15.85 16.86
C ARG A 323 -5.65 15.48 18.12
N TRP A 324 -5.68 14.20 18.51
CA TRP A 324 -5.02 13.73 19.72
C TRP A 324 -3.49 13.76 19.61
N PHE A 325 -2.95 13.56 18.41
CA PHE A 325 -1.51 13.67 18.17
C PHE A 325 -1.03 15.08 17.75
N ALA A 326 -1.94 16.01 17.46
CA ALA A 326 -1.61 17.40 17.11
C ALA A 326 -1.56 18.34 18.32
N ASN A 327 -2.08 17.89 19.46
CA ASN A 327 -1.94 18.52 20.78
C ASN A 327 -0.80 17.87 21.56
#